data_AF-A0A366M7S6-F1
#
_entry.id   AF-A0A366M7S6-F1
#
_cell.length_a   1.000
_cell.length_b   1.000
_cell.length_c   1.000
_cell.angle_alpha   90.00
_cell.angle_beta   90.00
_cell.angle_gamma   90.00
#
_symmetry.space_group_name_H-M   'P 1'
#
loop_
_entity.id
_entity.type
_entity.pdbx_description
1 polymer ?
#
loop_
_entity_poly.entity_id
_entity_poly.type
_entity_poly.pdbx_seq_one_letter_code
_entity_poly.pdbx_strand_id
1 'polypeptide(L)'
;MGKSPTAIATTDYSPGDRDHVFEAIQPVVSAMTDLIHHRTADGEWQPFAERGDTAGLASEARAVLDALGGPIKTARRELARIDKGARMRALARARRRPDLTGHCIIVETIDADTARKIRRPEAAGQFGIVECHDGRRGKVWGVADEIPPEVGIEDVARVVASRYGARYAGVVR
;
A
#
# COMPACT_ATOMS: atom_id res chain seq x y z
N MET A 1 3.78 -4.53 21.27
CA MET A 1 4.68 -3.82 20.33
C MET A 1 4.00 -3.73 18.98
N GLY A 2 3.56 -2.53 18.56
CA GLY A 2 3.01 -2.34 17.22
C GLY A 2 4.14 -2.40 16.19
N LYS A 3 4.05 -3.28 15.20
CA LYS A 3 5.02 -3.30 14.07
C LYS A 3 5.00 -1.91 13.42
N SER A 4 6.16 -1.25 13.36
CA SER A 4 6.30 -0.01 12.60
C SER A 4 5.72 -0.22 11.19
N PRO A 5 4.81 0.65 10.72
CA PRO A 5 4.27 0.51 9.37
C PRO A 5 5.41 0.49 8.38
N THR A 6 5.42 -0.50 7.49
CA THR A 6 6.43 -0.62 6.42
C THR A 6 6.53 0.72 5.70
N ALA A 7 7.71 1.35 5.75
CA ALA A 7 7.93 2.62 5.08
C ALA A 7 7.62 2.48 3.58
N ILE A 8 6.79 3.39 3.07
CA ILE A 8 6.47 3.49 1.64
C ILE A 8 7.67 4.15 0.95
N ALA A 9 8.19 3.53 -0.10
CA ALA A 9 9.22 4.12 -0.95
C ALA A 9 8.62 4.62 -2.26
N THR A 10 9.33 5.48 -2.98
CA THR A 10 8.90 6.00 -4.28
C THR A 10 8.53 4.91 -5.28
N THR A 11 9.25 3.78 -5.27
CA THR A 11 8.98 2.63 -6.16
C THR A 11 7.67 1.90 -5.85
N ASP A 12 7.02 2.21 -4.73
CA ASP A 12 5.69 1.68 -4.41
C ASP A 12 4.56 2.50 -5.01
N TYR A 13 4.85 3.65 -5.62
CA TYR A 13 3.87 4.38 -6.43
C TYR A 13 3.93 3.86 -7.88
N SER A 14 2.76 3.70 -8.50
CA SER A 14 2.68 3.33 -9.91
C SER A 14 3.11 4.50 -10.78
N PRO A 15 3.59 4.26 -12.03
CA PRO A 15 3.95 5.35 -12.93
C PRO A 15 2.83 6.40 -13.14
N GLY A 16 1.56 5.96 -13.16
CA GLY A 16 0.40 6.85 -13.29
C GLY A 16 -0.07 7.50 -11.98
N ASP A 17 0.44 7.08 -10.82
CA ASP A 17 0.04 7.67 -9.54
C ASP A 17 0.46 9.15 -9.47
N ARG A 18 1.57 9.52 -10.13
CA ARG A 18 2.01 10.91 -10.24
C ARG A 18 0.95 11.77 -10.92
N ASP A 19 0.46 11.34 -12.08
CA ASP A 19 -0.52 12.09 -12.86
C ASP A 19 -1.84 12.20 -12.10
N HIS A 20 -2.27 11.12 -11.43
CA HIS A 20 -3.46 11.16 -10.58
C HIS A 20 -3.32 12.09 -9.37
N VAL A 21 -2.12 12.24 -8.79
CA VAL A 21 -1.88 13.26 -7.75
C VAL A 21 -2.07 14.66 -8.34
N PHE A 22 -1.53 14.93 -9.53
CA PHE A 22 -1.70 16.22 -10.20
C PHE A 22 -3.17 16.49 -10.53
N GLU A 23 -3.87 15.55 -11.15
CA GLU A 23 -5.30 15.64 -11.49
C GLU A 23 -6.16 15.87 -10.23
N ALA A 24 -5.82 15.21 -9.12
CA ALA A 24 -6.55 15.35 -7.86
C ALA A 24 -6.37 16.74 -7.22
N ILE A 25 -5.18 17.35 -7.35
CA ILE A 25 -4.84 18.64 -6.73
C ILE A 25 -5.18 19.83 -7.63
N GLN A 26 -5.20 19.66 -8.96
CA GLN A 26 -5.48 20.73 -9.92
C GLN A 26 -6.75 21.53 -9.58
N PRO A 27 -7.91 20.93 -9.24
CA PRO A 27 -9.11 21.71 -8.92
C PRO A 27 -8.96 22.56 -7.64
N VAL A 28 -8.16 22.10 -6.67
CA VAL A 28 -7.87 22.86 -5.44
C VAL A 28 -7.01 24.07 -5.78
N VAL A 29 -5.96 23.88 -6.58
CA VAL A 29 -5.07 24.97 -7.01
C VAL A 29 -5.82 25.97 -7.89
N SER A 30 -6.70 25.49 -8.78
CA SER A 30 -7.54 26.36 -9.61
C SER A 30 -8.42 27.25 -8.74
N ALA A 31 -9.16 26.67 -7.79
CA ALA A 31 -10.03 27.44 -6.89
C ALA A 31 -9.23 28.40 -5.97
N MET A 32 -8.02 28.04 -5.55
CA MET A 32 -7.14 28.97 -4.83
C MET A 32 -6.59 30.10 -5.71
N THR A 33 -6.38 29.84 -7.00
CA THR A 33 -5.95 30.87 -7.96
C THR A 33 -7.09 31.85 -8.20
N ASP A 34 -8.33 31.36 -8.26
CA ASP A 34 -9.54 32.17 -8.35
C ASP A 34 -9.71 33.13 -7.16
N LEU A 35 -9.14 32.80 -5.99
CA LEU A 35 -9.12 33.69 -4.82
C LEU A 35 -8.18 34.90 -5.00
N ILE A 36 -7.10 34.73 -5.75
CA ILE A 36 -6.06 35.75 -5.95
C ILE A 36 -6.39 36.62 -7.17
N HIS A 37 -6.98 36.01 -8.19
CA HIS A 37 -7.44 36.65 -9.42
C HIS A 37 -8.83 36.10 -9.73
N HIS A 38 -9.82 36.94 -10.01
CA HIS A 38 -11.07 36.39 -10.52
C HIS A 38 -10.96 36.18 -12.03
N ARG A 39 -11.43 35.03 -12.52
CA ARG A 39 -11.58 34.80 -13.95
C ARG A 39 -12.94 35.33 -14.40
N THR A 40 -12.93 36.34 -15.25
CA THR A 40 -14.13 36.95 -15.83
C THR A 40 -14.87 35.95 -16.73
N ALA A 41 -16.13 36.24 -17.06
CA ALA A 41 -16.93 35.43 -17.99
C ALA A 41 -16.26 35.30 -19.38
N ASP A 42 -15.45 36.27 -19.77
CA ASP A 42 -14.69 36.29 -21.03
C ASP A 42 -13.36 35.52 -20.94
N GLY A 43 -13.04 34.96 -19.77
CA GLY A 43 -11.85 34.15 -19.54
C GLY A 43 -10.60 34.94 -19.12
N GLU A 44 -10.68 36.27 -19.04
CA GLU A 44 -9.62 37.16 -18.59
C GLU A 44 -9.44 37.14 -17.08
N TRP A 45 -8.19 37.24 -16.62
CA TRP A 45 -7.84 37.31 -15.20
C TRP A 45 -7.79 38.77 -14.74
N GLN A 46 -8.52 39.10 -13.69
CA GLN A 46 -8.53 40.44 -13.09
C GLN A 46 -8.28 40.39 -11.58
N PRO A 47 -7.61 41.42 -11.01
CA PRO A 47 -7.44 41.52 -9.56
C PRO A 47 -8.77 41.54 -8.83
N PHE A 48 -8.76 41.03 -7.61
CA PHE A 48 -9.90 41.05 -6.73
C PHE A 48 -10.21 42.47 -6.24
N ALA A 49 -11.42 42.96 -6.56
CA ALA A 49 -11.94 44.31 -6.30
C ALA A 49 -11.14 45.47 -6.93
N GLU A 50 -11.81 46.26 -7.77
CA GLU A 50 -11.34 47.62 -8.05
C GLU A 50 -11.25 48.41 -6.72
N ARG A 51 -10.21 49.24 -6.60
CA ARG A 51 -9.73 49.88 -5.36
C ARG A 51 -10.86 50.39 -4.44
N GLY A 52 -11.15 49.67 -3.36
CA GLY A 52 -11.86 50.21 -2.17
C GLY A 52 -13.04 49.41 -1.62
N ASP A 53 -13.57 48.41 -2.34
CA ASP A 53 -14.70 47.60 -1.84
C ASP A 53 -14.25 46.37 -1.04
N THR A 54 -13.98 46.59 0.24
CA THR A 54 -13.61 45.53 1.19
C THR A 54 -14.76 44.54 1.44
N ALA A 55 -16.02 44.96 1.29
CA ALA A 55 -17.18 44.11 1.58
C ALA A 55 -17.41 43.08 0.46
N GLY A 56 -17.32 43.51 -0.80
CA GLY A 56 -17.33 42.62 -1.97
C GLY A 56 -16.19 41.60 -1.91
N LEU A 57 -14.97 42.08 -1.64
CA LEU A 57 -13.80 41.22 -1.43
C LEU A 57 -14.02 40.15 -0.37
N ALA A 58 -14.57 40.53 0.80
CA ALA A 58 -14.83 39.58 1.89
C ALA A 58 -15.94 38.56 1.55
N SER A 59 -16.98 38.98 0.83
CA SER A 59 -18.08 38.10 0.41
C SER A 59 -17.61 37.05 -0.59
N GLU A 60 -16.86 37.47 -1.59
CA GLU A 60 -16.38 36.59 -2.64
C GLU A 60 -15.25 35.67 -2.14
N ALA A 61 -14.36 36.15 -1.28
CA ALA A 61 -13.38 35.30 -0.61
C ALA A 61 -14.05 34.17 0.19
N ARG A 62 -15.18 34.46 0.87
CA ARG A 62 -15.98 33.41 1.55
C ARG A 62 -16.56 32.42 0.55
N ALA A 63 -17.13 32.88 -0.56
CA ALA A 63 -17.70 31.99 -1.57
C ALA A 63 -16.67 31.03 -2.16
N VAL A 64 -15.45 31.49 -2.43
CA VAL A 64 -14.34 30.65 -2.90
C VAL A 64 -13.89 29.66 -1.83
N LEU A 65 -13.77 30.10 -0.57
CA LEU A 65 -13.43 29.22 0.56
C LEU A 65 -14.48 28.12 0.76
N ASP A 66 -15.77 28.44 0.62
CA ASP A 66 -16.86 27.47 0.68
C ASP A 66 -16.80 26.49 -0.51
N ALA A 67 -16.50 26.99 -1.71
CA ALA A 67 -16.34 26.19 -2.92
C ALA A 67 -15.16 25.21 -2.85
N LEU A 68 -14.10 25.52 -2.09
CA LEU A 68 -12.92 24.64 -1.89
C LEU A 68 -13.25 23.33 -1.17
N GLY A 69 -14.34 23.27 -0.41
CA GLY A 69 -14.71 22.07 0.37
C GLY A 69 -14.87 20.81 -0.49
N GLY A 70 -15.47 20.95 -1.68
CA GLY A 70 -15.65 19.86 -2.64
C GLY A 70 -14.31 19.35 -3.21
N PRO A 71 -13.53 20.21 -3.90
CA PRO A 71 -12.19 19.90 -4.40
C PRO A 71 -11.27 19.27 -3.35
N ILE A 72 -11.17 19.84 -2.15
CA ILE A 72 -10.31 19.31 -1.08
C ILE A 72 -10.76 17.89 -0.67
N LYS A 73 -12.07 17.66 -0.54
CA LYS A 73 -12.62 16.36 -0.18
C LYS A 73 -12.31 15.31 -1.26
N THR A 74 -12.46 15.68 -2.54
CA THR A 74 -12.12 14.81 -3.66
C THR A 74 -10.62 14.51 -3.70
N ALA A 75 -9.78 15.54 -3.58
CA ALA A 75 -8.33 15.38 -3.55
C ALA A 75 -7.88 14.43 -2.43
N ARG A 76 -8.40 14.60 -1.20
CA ARG A 76 -8.11 13.71 -0.08
C ARG A 76 -8.51 12.25 -0.35
N ARG A 77 -9.65 12.02 -1.00
CA ARG A 77 -10.11 10.66 -1.36
C ARG A 77 -9.17 10.01 -2.36
N GLU A 78 -8.76 10.74 -3.40
CA GLU A 78 -7.84 10.23 -4.40
C GLU A 78 -6.45 9.95 -3.82
N LEU A 79 -5.91 10.87 -3.01
CA LEU A 79 -4.65 10.65 -2.30
C LEU A 79 -4.73 9.42 -1.39
N ALA A 80 -5.83 9.24 -0.65
CA ALA A 80 -6.02 8.05 0.18
C ALA A 80 -6.09 6.75 -0.64
N ARG A 81 -6.70 6.79 -1.84
CA ARG A 81 -6.75 5.64 -2.77
C ARG A 81 -5.34 5.28 -3.27
N ILE A 82 -4.57 6.29 -3.69
CA ILE A 82 -3.19 6.13 -4.16
C ILE A 82 -2.30 5.57 -3.04
N ASP A 83 -2.37 6.16 -1.84
CA ASP A 83 -1.64 5.70 -0.65
C ASP A 83 -2.00 4.26 -0.27
N LYS A 84 -3.28 3.88 -0.38
CA LYS A 84 -3.69 2.50 -0.14
C LYS A 84 -3.00 1.55 -1.12
N GLY A 85 -2.92 1.91 -2.40
CA GLY A 85 -2.20 1.14 -3.42
C GLY A 85 -0.71 1.00 -3.08
N ALA A 86 -0.06 2.11 -2.73
CA ALA A 86 1.34 2.14 -2.36
C ALA A 86 1.64 1.33 -1.10
N ARG A 87 0.79 1.42 -0.07
CA ARG A 87 0.90 0.58 1.15
C ARG A 87 0.81 -0.90 0.84
N MET A 88 -0.10 -1.32 -0.04
CA MET A 88 -0.22 -2.73 -0.44
C MET A 88 1.03 -3.21 -1.18
N ARG A 89 1.64 -2.37 -2.01
CA ARG A 89 2.89 -2.70 -2.71
C ARG A 89 4.09 -2.71 -1.76
N ALA A 90 4.17 -1.77 -0.82
CA ALA A 90 5.19 -1.75 0.22
C ALA A 90 5.13 -3.02 1.10
N LEU A 91 3.92 -3.43 1.50
CA LEU A 91 3.69 -4.68 2.22
C LEU A 91 4.10 -5.91 1.39
N ALA A 92 3.77 -5.92 0.09
CA ALA A 92 4.19 -6.99 -0.81
C ALA A 92 5.72 -7.04 -0.96
N ARG A 93 6.39 -5.88 -1.03
CA ARG A 93 7.86 -5.80 -1.07
C ARG A 93 8.48 -6.30 0.22
N ALA A 94 7.98 -5.87 1.39
CA ALA A 94 8.50 -6.33 2.67
C ALA A 94 8.31 -7.85 2.88
N ARG A 95 7.31 -8.43 2.21
CA ARG A 95 7.09 -9.89 2.17
C ARG A 95 7.96 -10.61 1.15
N ARG A 96 8.56 -9.91 0.18
CA ARG A 96 9.47 -10.52 -0.78
C ARG A 96 10.81 -10.79 -0.15
N ARG A 97 11.32 -11.99 -0.41
CA ARG A 97 12.61 -12.49 0.05
C ARG A 97 13.56 -12.61 -1.16
N PRO A 98 14.31 -11.56 -1.52
CA PRO A 98 15.16 -11.58 -2.72
C PRO A 98 16.30 -12.61 -2.62
N ASP A 99 16.63 -13.05 -1.40
CA ASP A 99 17.51 -14.19 -1.10
C ASP A 99 16.93 -15.54 -1.55
N LEU A 100 15.63 -15.62 -1.82
CA LEU A 100 14.90 -16.83 -2.21
C LEU A 100 14.51 -16.78 -3.69
N THR A 101 15.49 -16.92 -4.59
CA THR A 101 15.24 -17.00 -6.04
C THR A 101 14.83 -18.40 -6.49
N GLY A 102 13.99 -18.48 -7.53
CA GLY A 102 13.50 -19.73 -8.09
C GLY A 102 12.43 -20.41 -7.24
N HIS A 103 12.11 -21.66 -7.58
CA HIS A 103 11.18 -22.51 -6.84
C HIS A 103 11.87 -23.12 -5.62
N CYS A 104 11.44 -22.74 -4.42
CA CYS A 104 12.03 -23.22 -3.18
C CYS A 104 11.00 -23.52 -2.08
N ILE A 105 11.40 -24.33 -1.11
CA ILE A 105 10.66 -24.59 0.13
C ILE A 105 11.46 -24.01 1.30
N ILE A 106 10.79 -23.29 2.18
CA ILE A 106 11.35 -22.79 3.44
C ILE A 106 10.54 -23.29 4.62
N VAL A 107 11.15 -23.23 5.80
CA VAL A 107 10.43 -23.31 7.08
C VAL A 107 10.42 -21.92 7.68
N GLU A 108 9.27 -21.37 8.01
CA GLU A 108 9.17 -20.04 8.63
C GLU A 108 8.03 -19.96 9.65
N THR A 109 8.05 -18.95 10.51
CA THR A 109 6.94 -18.68 11.42
C THR A 109 5.74 -18.15 10.65
N ILE A 110 4.59 -18.79 10.82
CA ILE A 110 3.32 -18.40 10.19
C ILE A 110 2.76 -17.15 10.87
N ASP A 111 2.58 -16.08 10.11
CA ASP A 111 1.90 -14.87 10.60
C ASP A 111 0.37 -15.03 10.63
N ALA A 112 -0.31 -14.18 11.40
CA ALA A 112 -1.76 -14.25 11.60
C ALA A 112 -2.56 -14.11 10.28
N ASP A 113 -2.05 -13.36 9.29
CA ASP A 113 -2.71 -13.24 7.99
C ASP A 113 -2.62 -14.54 7.19
N THR A 114 -1.46 -15.19 7.22
CA THR A 114 -1.20 -16.48 6.58
C THR A 114 -2.02 -17.58 7.25
N ALA A 115 -2.00 -17.66 8.58
CA ALA A 115 -2.84 -18.57 9.39
C ALA A 115 -4.33 -18.46 9.03
N ARG A 116 -4.84 -17.22 8.91
CA ARG A 116 -6.22 -16.97 8.47
C ARG A 116 -6.48 -17.45 7.03
N LYS A 117 -5.55 -17.21 6.10
CA LYS A 117 -5.69 -17.61 4.68
C LYS A 117 -5.76 -19.13 4.52
N ILE A 118 -5.01 -19.88 5.33
CA ILE A 118 -5.06 -21.35 5.36
C ILE A 118 -6.17 -21.90 6.26
N ARG A 119 -7.04 -21.02 6.81
CA ARG A 119 -8.17 -21.36 7.70
C ARG A 119 -7.75 -22.09 8.98
N ARG A 120 -6.55 -21.79 9.49
CA ARG A 120 -5.99 -22.34 10.75
C ARG A 120 -5.46 -21.20 11.63
N PRO A 121 -6.32 -20.42 12.30
CA PRO A 121 -5.87 -19.29 13.14
C PRO A 121 -4.89 -19.70 14.25
N GLU A 122 -4.99 -20.93 14.77
CA GLU A 122 -4.12 -21.52 15.77
C GLU A 122 -2.68 -21.78 15.30
N ALA A 123 -2.46 -21.81 13.98
CA ALA A 123 -1.13 -21.92 13.39
C ALA A 123 -0.31 -20.62 13.51
N ALA A 124 -0.93 -19.50 13.88
CA ALA A 124 -0.23 -18.23 14.03
C ALA A 124 0.86 -18.32 15.11
N GLY A 125 2.10 -18.00 14.75
CA GLY A 125 3.27 -18.13 15.63
C GLY A 125 3.96 -19.49 15.60
N GLN A 126 3.40 -20.48 14.91
CA GLN A 126 4.03 -21.79 14.72
C GLN A 126 4.93 -21.79 13.48
N PHE A 127 5.87 -22.74 13.39
CA PHE A 127 6.60 -22.99 12.15
C PHE A 127 5.72 -23.69 11.13
N GLY A 128 5.83 -23.29 9.86
CA GLY A 128 5.18 -23.96 8.74
C GLY A 128 6.11 -24.13 7.55
N ILE A 129 5.81 -25.14 6.73
CA ILE A 129 6.53 -25.46 5.51
C ILE A 129 5.88 -24.66 4.38
N VAL A 130 6.61 -23.71 3.82
CA VAL A 130 6.08 -22.74 2.86
C VAL A 130 6.80 -22.84 1.53
N GLU A 131 6.04 -23.04 0.47
CA GLU A 131 6.51 -22.93 -0.89
C GLU A 131 6.73 -21.47 -1.27
N CYS A 132 7.82 -21.18 -1.97
CA CYS A 132 8.16 -19.87 -2.45
C CYS A 132 8.59 -19.91 -3.92
N HIS A 133 8.13 -18.93 -4.69
CA HIS A 133 8.52 -18.70 -6.08
C HIS A 133 9.06 -17.28 -6.21
N ASP A 134 10.34 -17.15 -6.53
CA ASP A 134 11.03 -15.85 -6.71
C ASP A 134 10.76 -14.88 -5.54
N GLY A 135 10.94 -15.39 -4.33
CA GLY A 135 10.81 -14.65 -3.08
C GLY A 135 9.38 -14.40 -2.65
N ARG A 136 8.37 -14.92 -3.36
CA ARG A 136 6.95 -14.79 -3.00
C ARG A 136 6.46 -16.08 -2.37
N ARG A 137 5.84 -15.98 -1.19
CA ARG A 137 5.11 -17.09 -0.56
C ARG A 137 3.98 -17.57 -1.48
N GLY A 138 3.93 -18.88 -1.67
CA GLY A 138 2.89 -19.63 -2.34
C GLY A 138 2.09 -20.45 -1.32
N LYS A 139 2.08 -21.76 -1.49
CA LYS A 139 1.30 -22.70 -0.68
C LYS A 139 1.99 -23.00 0.66
N VAL A 140 1.21 -23.14 1.72
CA VAL A 140 1.65 -23.78 2.98
C VAL A 140 1.36 -25.27 2.89
N TRP A 141 2.39 -26.10 3.04
CA TRP A 141 2.32 -27.56 2.88
C TRP A 141 2.01 -28.29 4.18
N GLY A 142 2.36 -27.70 5.32
CA GLY A 142 2.09 -28.25 6.64
C GLY A 142 2.56 -27.29 7.73
N VAL A 143 2.06 -27.51 8.94
CA VAL A 143 2.41 -26.73 10.14
C VAL A 143 3.02 -27.67 11.17
N ALA A 144 3.91 -27.16 12.03
CA ALA A 144 4.65 -27.96 13.00
C ALA A 144 3.75 -28.81 13.93
N ASP A 145 2.56 -28.34 14.28
CA ASP A 145 1.61 -29.10 15.10
C ASP A 145 0.98 -30.32 14.42
N GLU A 146 1.11 -30.45 13.09
CA GLU A 146 0.67 -31.61 12.31
C GLU A 146 1.77 -32.68 12.16
N ILE A 147 3.00 -32.34 12.55
CA ILE A 147 4.17 -33.18 12.31
C ILE A 147 4.50 -33.93 13.61
N PRO A 148 4.65 -35.27 13.57
CA PRO A 148 5.05 -36.04 14.74
C PRO A 148 6.35 -35.48 15.34
N PRO A 149 6.47 -35.31 16.67
CA PRO A 149 7.65 -34.68 17.29
C PRO A 149 8.97 -35.37 16.97
N GLU A 150 8.94 -36.68 16.71
CA GLU A 150 10.08 -37.49 16.29
C GLU A 150 10.53 -37.23 14.84
N VAL A 151 9.67 -36.61 14.03
CA VAL A 151 9.97 -36.19 12.65
C VAL A 151 10.19 -34.68 12.67
N GLY A 152 11.42 -34.23 12.46
CA GLY A 152 11.71 -32.80 12.41
C GLY A 152 10.98 -32.10 11.26
N ILE A 153 10.42 -30.92 11.49
CA ILE A 153 9.75 -30.12 10.43
C ILE A 153 10.68 -29.84 9.24
N GLU A 154 11.98 -29.69 9.48
CA GLU A 154 12.97 -29.52 8.42
C GLU A 154 13.12 -30.77 7.54
N ASP A 155 13.02 -31.96 8.13
CA ASP A 155 13.10 -33.22 7.37
C ASP A 155 11.88 -33.37 6.46
N VAL A 156 10.69 -33.04 6.98
CA VAL A 156 9.46 -32.99 6.17
C VAL A 156 9.60 -31.94 5.05
N ALA A 157 10.16 -30.76 5.35
CA ALA A 157 10.37 -29.71 4.36
C ALA A 157 11.32 -30.14 3.24
N ARG A 158 12.39 -30.89 3.55
CA ARG A 158 13.30 -31.48 2.54
C ARG A 158 12.60 -32.50 1.66
N VAL A 159 11.75 -33.35 2.23
CA VAL A 159 10.95 -34.31 1.47
C VAL A 159 9.97 -33.59 0.54
N VAL A 160 9.28 -32.56 1.03
CA VAL A 160 8.39 -31.72 0.20
C VAL A 160 9.19 -31.08 -0.94
N ALA A 161 10.34 -30.49 -0.64
CA ALA A 161 11.19 -29.85 -1.65
C ALA A 161 11.58 -30.84 -2.77
N SER A 162 12.07 -32.02 -2.39
CA SER A 162 12.44 -33.09 -3.33
C SER A 162 11.24 -33.52 -4.19
N ARG A 163 10.08 -33.76 -3.57
CA ARG A 163 8.87 -34.22 -4.26
C ARG A 163 8.35 -33.23 -5.32
N TYR A 164 8.51 -31.94 -5.09
CA TYR A 164 8.01 -30.88 -5.98
C TYR A 164 9.09 -30.25 -6.87
N GLY A 165 10.30 -30.82 -6.91
CA GLY A 165 11.40 -30.27 -7.71
C GLY A 165 11.81 -28.86 -7.28
N ALA A 166 11.68 -28.56 -5.99
CA ALA A 166 12.04 -27.30 -5.38
C ALA A 166 13.34 -27.43 -4.59
N ARG A 167 14.08 -26.34 -4.45
CA ARG A 167 15.24 -26.29 -3.54
C ARG A 167 14.79 -26.08 -2.10
N TYR A 168 15.30 -26.85 -1.15
CA TYR A 168 15.14 -26.50 0.26
C TYR A 168 16.08 -25.33 0.60
N ALA A 169 15.52 -24.23 1.10
CA ALA A 169 16.26 -23.00 1.38
C ALA A 169 16.49 -22.72 2.88
N GLY A 170 16.14 -23.67 3.75
CA GLY A 170 16.42 -23.60 5.19
C GLY A 170 15.29 -23.01 6.03
N VAL A 171 15.60 -22.78 7.31
CA VAL A 171 14.71 -22.10 8.25
C VAL A 171 14.93 -20.59 8.15
N VAL A 172 13.85 -19.88 7.87
CA VAL A 172 13.79 -18.44 7.78
C VAL A 172 13.17 -17.89 9.06
N ARG A 173 14.00 -17.21 9.87
CA ARG A 173 13.58 -16.52 11.09
C ARG A 173 13.14 -15.08 10.81
#